data_AF-A0AAW1LTG5-F1
#
_entry.id   AF-A0AAW1LTG5-F1
#
_cell.length_a   1.000
_cell.length_b   1.000
_cell.length_c   1.000
_cell.angle_alpha   90.00
_cell.angle_beta   90.00
_cell.angle_gamma   90.00
#
_symmetry.space_group_name_H-M   'P 1'
#
loop_
_entity.id
_entity.type
_entity.pdbx_description
1 polymer ?
#
loop_
_entity_poly.entity_id
_entity_poly.type
_entity_poly.pdbx_seq_one_letter_code
_entity_poly.pdbx_strand_id
1 'polypeptide(L)' 'MTKLLQRKTLAVTTCVTRLYPMCCKECAKTEGEPCGGELGFSGTCEPGLSCQQPGLTPTEGICRPILLEDVENT' A
#
# COMPACT_ATOMS: atom_id res chain seq x y z
N MET A 1 -14.65 -2.05 24.87
CA MET A 1 -13.39 -1.29 24.72
C MET A 1 -13.37 -0.70 23.32
N THR A 2 -13.79 0.55 23.20
CA THR A 2 -14.08 1.26 21.95
C THR A 2 -12.99 2.30 21.66
N LYS A 3 -12.15 2.05 20.65
CA LYS A 3 -11.43 3.01 19.77
C LYS A 3 -11.01 2.16 18.54
N LEU A 4 -11.26 2.49 17.27
CA LEU A 4 -11.19 3.80 16.67
C LEU A 4 -12.17 3.88 15.47
N LEU A 5 -13.17 4.73 15.62
CA LEU A 5 -13.86 5.36 14.51
C LEU A 5 -12.82 6.20 13.75
N GLN A 6 -12.55 5.90 12.48
CA GLN A 6 -12.27 6.93 11.48
C GLN A 6 -12.75 6.46 10.09
N ARG A 7 -13.87 7.09 9.67
CA ARG A 7 -14.25 7.44 8.28
C ARG A 7 -14.59 6.22 7.38
N LYS A 8 -15.86 5.82 7.17
CA LYS A 8 -16.97 6.62 6.62
C LYS A 8 -16.55 7.67 5.57
N THR A 9 -15.84 7.19 4.57
CA THR A 9 -16.08 7.59 3.18
C THR A 9 -16.35 6.27 2.44
N LEU A 10 -17.11 6.26 1.34
CA LEU A 10 -17.09 5.12 0.41
C LEU A 10 -15.63 4.97 -0.10
N ALA A 11 -14.74 4.36 0.68
CA ALA A 11 -13.47 3.90 0.16
C ALA A 11 -13.84 2.71 -0.70
N VAL A 12 -13.87 2.91 -2.01
CA VAL A 12 -13.82 1.79 -2.96
C VAL A 12 -12.64 0.96 -2.51
N THR A 13 -12.88 -0.16 -1.84
CA THR A 13 -11.80 -1.05 -1.41
C THR A 13 -11.22 -1.62 -2.69
N THR A 14 -10.20 -0.93 -3.21
CA THR A 14 -9.58 -1.31 -4.48
C THR A 14 -8.94 -2.67 -4.25
N CYS A 15 -9.34 -3.65 -5.06
CA CYS A 15 -8.73 -4.97 -4.99
C CYS A 15 -7.41 -4.93 -5.76
N VAL A 16 -6.32 -5.28 -5.09
CA VAL A 16 -5.01 -5.51 -5.71
C VAL A 16 -4.78 -6.99 -5.89
N THR A 17 -3.99 -7.34 -6.89
CA THR A 17 -3.67 -8.73 -7.20
C THR A 17 -2.33 -9.08 -6.60
N ARG A 18 -2.30 -10.07 -5.69
CA ARG A 18 -1.04 -10.61 -5.17
C ARG A 18 -0.43 -11.57 -6.18
N LEU A 19 0.82 -11.34 -6.59
CA LEU A 19 1.46 -12.11 -7.66
C LEU A 19 2.12 -13.44 -7.22
N TYR A 20 1.95 -13.90 -5.97
CA TYR A 20 2.58 -15.15 -5.50
C TYR A 20 1.92 -15.76 -4.25
N PRO A 21 1.82 -17.11 -4.11
CA PRO A 21 1.95 -18.17 -5.13
C PRO A 21 0.62 -18.47 -5.87
N MET A 22 -0.47 -17.80 -5.49
CA MET A 22 -1.79 -17.88 -6.11
C MET A 22 -2.32 -16.46 -6.29
N CYS A 23 -2.77 -16.15 -7.50
CA CYS A 23 -3.34 -14.85 -7.87
C CYS A 23 -4.66 -14.66 -7.10
N CYS A 24 -4.57 -14.00 -5.94
CA CYS A 24 -5.71 -13.69 -5.09
C CYS A 24 -5.96 -12.18 -5.13
N LYS A 25 -7.24 -11.80 -5.17
CA LYS A 25 -7.64 -10.42 -4.93
C LYS A 25 -7.61 -10.17 -3.43
N GLU A 26 -6.85 -9.17 -3.02
CA GLU A 26 -6.79 -8.68 -1.65
C GLU A 26 -7.15 -7.20 -1.59
N CYS A 27 -7.56 -6.72 -0.42
CA CYS A 27 -7.79 -5.29 -0.22
C CYS A 27 -6.47 -4.54 -0.33
N ALA A 28 -6.44 -3.48 -1.14
CA ALA A 28 -5.30 -2.60 -1.21
C ALA A 28 -5.07 -1.89 0.13
N LYS A 29 -3.79 -1.60 0.40
CA LYS A 29 -3.36 -0.84 1.57
C LYS A 29 -3.54 0.65 1.37
N THR A 30 -4.15 1.30 2.35
CA THR A 30 -4.43 2.73 2.37
C THR A 30 -3.25 3.55 2.88
N GLU A 31 -3.32 4.88 2.74
CA GLU A 31 -2.28 5.79 3.22
C GLU A 31 -1.95 5.56 4.70
N GLY A 32 -0.66 5.38 5.00
CA GLY A 32 -0.16 5.12 6.35
C GLY A 32 -0.19 3.65 6.77
N GLU A 33 -0.73 2.74 5.96
CA GLU A 33 -0.66 1.30 6.24
C GLU A 33 0.70 0.70 5.84
N PRO A 34 1.11 -0.40 6.51
CA PRO A 34 2.31 -1.14 6.13
C PRO A 34 2.14 -1.84 4.78
N CYS A 35 3.21 -1.91 4.01
CA CYS A 35 3.27 -2.51 2.68
C CYS A 35 4.63 -3.16 2.40
N GLY A 36 4.69 -4.04 1.39
CA GLY A 36 5.94 -4.70 1.01
C GLY A 36 6.37 -5.81 1.98
N GLY A 37 7.58 -5.71 2.56
CA GLY A 37 8.20 -6.76 3.37
C GLY A 37 8.79 -7.91 2.55
N GLU A 38 9.42 -8.88 3.22
CA GLU A 38 9.98 -10.06 2.54
C GLU A 38 8.88 -10.75 1.70
N LEU A 39 9.15 -10.91 0.40
CA LEU A 39 8.21 -11.49 -0.58
C LEU A 39 6.86 -10.76 -0.71
N GLY A 40 6.77 -9.49 -0.30
CA GLY A 40 5.51 -8.73 -0.40
C GLY A 40 4.42 -9.24 0.56
N PHE A 41 4.80 -9.63 1.78
CA PHE A 41 3.86 -10.15 2.79
C PHE A 41 2.93 -9.08 3.37
N SER A 42 3.40 -7.84 3.49
CA SER A 42 2.65 -6.74 4.13
C SER A 42 1.60 -6.12 3.20
N GLY A 43 1.47 -6.62 1.98
CA GLY A 43 0.43 -6.22 1.02
C GLY A 43 0.87 -5.13 0.05
N THR A 44 -0.04 -4.79 -0.86
CA THR A 44 0.18 -3.81 -1.94
C THR A 44 -0.68 -2.56 -1.72
N CYS A 45 -0.10 -1.38 -1.91
CA CYS A 45 -0.81 -0.10 -1.77
C CYS A 45 -1.89 0.10 -2.83
N GLU A 46 -2.90 0.91 -2.51
CA GLU A 46 -3.90 1.35 -3.49
C GLU A 46 -3.27 2.20 -4.61
N PRO A 47 -3.86 2.21 -5.81
CA PRO A 47 -3.38 3.04 -6.91
C PRO A 47 -3.28 4.52 -6.49
N GLY A 48 -2.16 5.16 -6.80
CA GLY A 48 -1.88 6.55 -6.37
C GLY A 48 -1.03 6.64 -5.10
N LEU A 49 -0.79 5.51 -4.42
CA LEU A 49 0.17 5.42 -3.32
C LEU A 49 1.40 4.59 -3.76
N SER A 50 2.56 4.94 -3.20
CA SER A 50 3.81 4.18 -3.33
C SER A 50 4.23 3.63 -1.97
N CYS A 51 4.79 2.42 -1.98
CA CYS A 51 5.33 1.81 -0.78
C CYS A 51 6.73 2.36 -0.49
N GLN A 52 6.84 3.31 0.44
CA GLN A 52 8.13 3.86 0.85
C GLN A 52 8.76 2.99 1.95
N GLN A 53 9.85 2.31 1.61
CA GLN A 53 10.65 1.52 2.55
C GLN A 53 11.77 2.39 3.17
N PRO A 54 12.04 2.28 4.48
CA PRO A 54 13.04 3.11 5.15
C PRO A 54 14.51 2.76 4.83
N GLY A 55 14.77 1.78 3.96
CA GLY A 55 16.11 1.36 3.60
C GLY A 55 16.16 0.46 2.36
N LEU A 56 17.37 -0.04 2.07
CA LEU A 56 17.66 -0.90 0.91
C LEU A 56 17.34 -2.39 1.15
N THR A 57 17.03 -2.76 2.39
CA THR A 57 16.64 -4.13 2.74
C THR A 57 15.15 -4.32 2.49
N PRO A 58 14.67 -5.55 2.22
CA PRO A 58 13.24 -5.86 2.07
C PRO A 58 12.52 -5.79 3.42
N THR A 59 12.49 -4.60 4.02
CA THR A 59 11.77 -4.28 5.25
C THR A 59 10.37 -3.79 4.92
N GLU A 60 9.45 -3.88 5.88
CA GLU A 60 8.11 -3.31 5.70
C GLU A 60 8.21 -1.79 5.46
N GLY A 61 7.56 -1.32 4.40
CA GLY A 61 7.42 0.10 4.09
C GLY A 61 6.05 0.62 4.52
N ILE A 62 5.79 1.88 4.20
CA ILE A 62 4.50 2.54 4.45
C ILE A 62 3.94 3.11 3.15
N CYS A 63 2.65 2.91 2.90
CA CYS A 63 1.96 3.51 1.76
C CYS A 63 1.86 5.02 1.92
N ARG A 64 2.41 5.76 0.96
CA ARG A 64 2.39 7.22 0.94
C ARG A 64 1.96 7.75 -0.43
N PRO A 65 1.37 8.94 -0.52
CA PRO A 65 1.00 9.53 -1.79
C PRO A 65 2.19 9.60 -2.74
N ILE A 66 1.97 9.24 -4.00
CA ILE A 66 2.93 9.55 -5.05
C ILE A 66 2.86 11.07 -5.24
N LEU A 67 3.85 11.79 -4.72
CA LEU A 67 4.01 13.20 -5.07
C LEU A 67 4.40 13.23 -6.55
N LEU A 68 3.64 13.96 -7.36
CA LEU A 68 3.84 14.11 -8.81
C LEU A 68 5.12 14.92 -9.15
N GLU A 69 6.18 14.80 -8.37
CA GLU A 69 7.46 15.48 -8.61
C GLU A 69 8.42 14.64 -9.46
N ASP A 70 8.15 13.34 -9.67
CA ASP A 70 9.01 12.44 -10.45
C ASP A 70 8.52 12.16 -11.89
N VAL A 71 7.54 12.91 -12.42
CA VAL A 71 7.08 12.79 -13.82
C VAL A 71 7.69 13.86 -14.74
N GLU A 72 8.55 14.75 -14.23
CA GLU A 72 9.31 15.68 -15.08
C GLU A 72 10.81 15.36 -15.04
N ASN A 73 11.20 14.23 -15.64
CA ASN A 73 12.50 14.18 -16.31
C ASN A 73 12.42 13.29 -17.56
N THR A 74 12.01 13.97 -18.64
CA THR A 74 12.37 13.76 -20.06
C THR A 74 13.20 12.53 -20.41
#